data_AF-A0A100HLX5-F1
#
_entry.id   AF-A0A100HLX5-F1
#
_cell.length_a   1.000
_cell.length_b   1.000
_cell.length_c   1.000
_cell.angle_alpha   90.00
_cell.angle_beta   90.00
_cell.angle_gamma   90.00
#
_symmetry.space_group_name_H-M   'P 1'
#
loop_
_entity.id
_entity.type
_entity.pdbx_description
1 polymer ?
#
loop_
_entity_poly.entity_id
_entity_poly.type
_entity_poly.pdbx_seq_one_letter_code
_entity_poly.pdbx_strand_id
1 'polypeptide(L)'
;MSHAHDSALYAQWVELLGWLEAEAATRGLGFEKVADFPDYIYRMERPYDLPTTVMSVSLSDQGQPLLVAGVSPRHVDLKGVSLRLMGGSKHWHLHAGERALLEGKRPFTRERLAALLDGAVRGVRQSA
;
A
#
# COMPACT_ATOMS: atom_id res chain seq x y z
N MET A 1 -10.03 18.28 13.25
CA MET A 1 -9.17 18.29 12.03
C MET A 1 -8.59 16.92 11.68
N SER A 2 -8.49 15.95 12.61
CA SER A 2 -7.98 14.60 12.34
C SER A 2 -8.84 13.79 11.35
N HIS A 3 -10.17 13.85 11.46
CA HIS A 3 -11.07 13.04 10.63
C HIS A 3 -10.99 13.30 9.11
N ALA A 4 -10.69 14.53 8.68
CA ALA A 4 -10.59 14.85 7.25
C ALA A 4 -9.31 14.27 6.61
N HIS A 5 -8.20 14.26 7.36
CA HIS A 5 -6.95 13.64 6.92
C HIS A 5 -7.07 12.12 6.86
N ASP A 6 -7.83 11.52 7.77
CA ASP A 6 -8.08 10.08 7.77
C ASP A 6 -8.86 9.64 6.52
N SER A 7 -9.94 10.34 6.17
CA SER A 7 -10.70 10.04 4.95
C SER A 7 -9.85 10.19 3.68
N ALA A 8 -9.01 11.23 3.61
CA ALA A 8 -8.09 11.43 2.49
C ALA A 8 -7.08 10.26 2.39
N LEU A 9 -6.55 9.78 3.52
CA LEU A 9 -5.63 8.65 3.54
C LEU A 9 -6.25 7.39 2.92
N TYR A 10 -7.48 7.04 3.30
CA TYR A 10 -8.13 5.83 2.80
C TYR A 10 -8.57 5.95 1.34
N ALA A 11 -8.96 7.14 0.89
CA ALA A 11 -9.22 7.37 -0.53
C ALA A 11 -7.93 7.21 -1.36
N GLN A 12 -6.83 7.81 -0.90
CA GLN A 12 -5.54 7.69 -1.58
C GLN A 12 -4.93 6.28 -1.47
N TRP A 13 -5.26 5.52 -0.41
CA TRP A 13 -4.93 4.10 -0.32
C TRP A 13 -5.62 3.27 -1.41
N VAL A 14 -6.91 3.51 -1.67
CA VAL A 14 -7.64 2.85 -2.76
C VAL A 14 -7.03 3.19 -4.12
N GLU A 15 -6.63 4.44 -4.32
CA GLU A 15 -5.91 4.84 -5.54
C GLU A 15 -4.58 4.07 -5.69
N LEU A 16 -3.79 4.00 -4.61
CA LEU A 16 -2.52 3.25 -4.62
C LEU A 16 -2.72 1.75 -4.84
N LEU A 17 -3.79 1.14 -4.29
CA LEU A 17 -4.15 -0.25 -4.58
C LEU A 17 -4.33 -0.47 -6.08
N GLY A 18 -5.07 0.42 -6.75
CA GLY A 18 -5.25 0.37 -8.21
C GLY A 18 -3.93 0.51 -8.97
N TRP A 19 -3.01 1.36 -8.50
CA TRP A 19 -1.67 1.45 -9.10
C TRP A 19 -0.87 0.16 -8.90
N LEU A 20 -0.86 -0.41 -7.68
CA LEU A 20 -0.13 -1.64 -7.38
C LEU A 20 -0.62 -2.81 -8.26
N GLU A 21 -1.93 -2.97 -8.39
CA GLU A 21 -2.53 -3.99 -9.26
C GLU A 21 -2.14 -3.79 -10.73
N ALA A 22 -2.24 -2.56 -11.24
CA ALA A 22 -1.87 -2.25 -12.62
C ALA A 22 -0.37 -2.46 -12.90
N GLU A 23 0.50 -2.04 -11.99
CA GLU A 23 1.95 -2.22 -12.13
C GLU A 23 2.35 -3.71 -12.03
N ALA A 24 1.64 -4.49 -11.21
CA ALA A 24 1.81 -5.93 -11.09
C ALA A 24 1.45 -6.64 -12.39
N ALA A 25 0.26 -6.38 -12.93
CA ALA A 25 -0.19 -6.91 -14.21
C ALA A 25 0.80 -6.58 -15.35
N THR A 26 1.27 -5.35 -15.42
CA THR A 26 2.23 -4.88 -16.44
C THR A 26 3.57 -5.64 -16.38
N ARG A 27 4.00 -6.09 -15.20
CA ARG A 27 5.31 -6.75 -14.98
C ARG A 27 5.22 -8.27 -14.87
N GLY A 28 4.02 -8.83 -14.94
CA GLY A 28 3.78 -10.25 -14.67
C GLY A 28 4.05 -10.64 -13.22
N LEU A 29 3.86 -9.72 -12.27
CA LEU A 29 3.92 -10.00 -10.85
C LEU A 29 2.57 -10.53 -10.34
N GLY A 30 2.60 -11.38 -9.32
CA GLY A 30 1.40 -11.70 -8.54
C GLY A 30 0.98 -10.50 -7.70
N PHE A 31 -0.32 -10.27 -7.61
CA PHE A 31 -0.95 -9.30 -6.71
C PHE A 31 -1.92 -10.05 -5.80
N GLU A 32 -1.66 -10.04 -4.50
CA GLU A 32 -2.42 -10.83 -3.54
C GLU A 32 -2.88 -9.97 -2.36
N LYS A 33 -4.15 -10.13 -1.98
CA LYS A 33 -4.65 -9.58 -0.72
C LYS A 33 -4.06 -10.38 0.44
N VAL A 34 -3.33 -9.68 1.33
CA VAL A 34 -2.71 -10.29 2.51
C VAL A 34 -3.67 -10.26 3.69
N ALA A 35 -4.32 -9.13 3.94
CA ALA A 35 -5.27 -9.00 5.04
C ALA A 35 -6.37 -7.98 4.74
N ASP A 36 -7.56 -8.24 5.27
CA ASP A 36 -8.60 -7.23 5.47
C ASP A 36 -8.41 -6.54 6.83
N PHE A 37 -9.05 -5.38 7.00
CA PHE A 37 -9.09 -4.67 8.27
C PHE A 37 -9.71 -5.54 9.37
N PRO A 38 -9.01 -5.81 10.50
CA PRO A 38 -9.59 -6.55 11.61
C PRO A 38 -10.87 -5.90 12.15
N ASP A 39 -10.92 -4.57 12.17
CA ASP A 39 -12.08 -3.81 12.62
C ASP A 39 -13.25 -3.80 11.62
N TYR A 40 -13.02 -4.24 10.37
CA TYR A 40 -14.09 -4.65 9.46
C TYR A 40 -14.61 -6.04 9.82
N ILE A 41 -13.69 -7.01 9.98
CA ILE A 41 -14.02 -8.41 10.28
C ILE A 41 -14.83 -8.53 11.58
N TYR A 42 -14.42 -7.78 12.62
CA TYR A 42 -15.02 -7.85 13.96
C TYR A 42 -16.03 -6.72 14.24
N ARG A 43 -16.58 -6.07 13.20
CA ARG A 43 -17.50 -4.94 13.41
C ARG A 43 -18.85 -5.35 14.01
N MET A 44 -19.26 -6.61 13.84
CA MET A 44 -20.61 -7.09 14.21
C MET A 44 -21.68 -6.20 13.53
N GLU A 45 -22.55 -5.56 14.30
CA GLU A 45 -23.56 -4.61 13.83
C GLU A 45 -23.04 -3.17 13.66
N ARG A 46 -21.81 -2.88 14.09
CA ARG A 46 -21.26 -1.51 14.06
C ARG A 46 -21.05 -1.02 12.62
N PRO A 47 -21.32 0.27 12.34
CA PRO A 47 -21.12 0.83 11.01
C PRO A 47 -19.65 0.80 10.58
N TYR A 48 -19.46 0.72 9.25
CA TYR A 48 -18.16 0.77 8.61
C TYR A 48 -18.25 1.64 7.35
N ASP A 49 -17.37 2.61 7.28
CA ASP A 49 -17.40 3.76 6.39
C ASP A 49 -16.15 3.90 5.52
N LEU A 50 -15.16 2.99 5.67
CA LEU A 50 -13.98 2.99 4.81
C LEU A 50 -14.34 2.51 3.39
N PRO A 51 -13.68 3.04 2.35
CA PRO A 51 -13.98 2.72 0.95
C PRO A 51 -13.56 1.31 0.52
N THR A 52 -12.81 0.59 1.36
CA THR A 52 -12.35 -0.76 1.11
C THR A 52 -12.23 -1.55 2.42
N THR A 53 -12.23 -2.88 2.31
CA THR A 53 -11.93 -3.80 3.42
C THR A 53 -10.45 -4.20 3.43
N VAL A 54 -9.74 -3.97 2.33
CA VAL A 54 -8.34 -4.40 2.15
C VAL A 54 -7.41 -3.53 2.95
N MET A 55 -6.72 -4.11 3.94
CA MET A 55 -5.73 -3.43 4.77
C MET A 55 -4.32 -3.57 4.20
N SER A 56 -4.00 -4.73 3.62
CA SER A 56 -2.68 -4.98 3.06
C SER A 56 -2.71 -5.92 1.87
N VAL A 57 -1.74 -5.72 0.99
CA VAL A 57 -1.50 -6.53 -0.21
C VAL A 57 -0.02 -6.85 -0.35
N SER A 58 0.28 -7.91 -1.08
CA SER A 58 1.64 -8.27 -1.47
C SER A 58 1.75 -8.30 -2.99
N LEU A 59 2.89 -7.84 -3.49
CA LEU A 59 3.36 -8.16 -4.83
C LEU A 59 4.39 -9.27 -4.73
N SER A 60 4.31 -10.27 -5.60
CA SER A 60 5.24 -11.40 -5.64
C SER A 60 5.82 -11.61 -7.03
N ASP A 61 7.09 -11.98 -7.13
CA ASP A 61 7.70 -12.46 -8.38
C ASP A 61 7.89 -13.98 -8.26
N GLN A 62 7.28 -14.75 -9.17
CA GLN A 62 7.36 -16.22 -9.18
C GLN A 62 7.03 -16.88 -7.82
N GLY A 63 6.03 -16.34 -7.11
CA GLY A 63 5.58 -16.84 -5.80
C GLY A 63 6.45 -16.39 -4.61
N GLN A 64 7.55 -15.67 -4.83
CA GLN A 64 8.33 -15.05 -3.76
C GLN A 64 7.82 -13.62 -3.50
N PRO A 65 7.45 -13.27 -2.25
CA PRO A 65 7.04 -11.91 -1.91
C PRO A 65 8.15 -10.91 -2.23
N LEU A 66 7.81 -9.90 -3.03
CA LEU A 66 8.69 -8.81 -3.46
C LEU A 66 8.43 -7.54 -2.66
N LEU A 67 7.16 -7.14 -2.54
CA LEU A 67 6.73 -5.94 -1.83
C LEU A 67 5.52 -6.29 -0.96
N VAL A 68 5.45 -5.70 0.22
CA VAL A 68 4.23 -5.65 1.03
C VAL A 68 3.81 -4.19 1.18
N ALA A 69 2.56 -3.91 0.88
CA ALA A 69 1.94 -2.60 1.10
C ALA A 69 0.81 -2.75 2.11
N GLY A 70 0.68 -1.79 3.02
CA GLY A 70 -0.42 -1.79 3.98
C GLY A 70 -0.70 -0.41 4.56
N VAL A 71 -1.93 -0.20 5.00
CA VAL A 71 -2.39 1.06 5.58
C VAL A 71 -2.78 0.87 7.05
N SER A 72 -2.55 1.90 7.86
CA SER A 72 -2.92 1.90 9.29
C SER A 72 -4.44 1.73 9.50
N PRO A 73 -4.88 0.95 10.50
CA PRO A 73 -6.29 0.83 10.88
C PRO A 73 -6.96 2.14 11.31
N ARG A 74 -8.29 2.24 11.22
CA ARG A 74 -9.02 3.48 11.57
C ARG A 74 -8.91 3.91 13.02
N HIS A 75 -8.60 2.99 13.93
CA HIS A 75 -8.58 3.25 15.37
C HIS A 75 -7.18 3.55 15.95
N VAL A 76 -6.11 3.51 15.14
CA VAL A 76 -4.74 3.76 15.63
C VAL A 76 -4.29 5.20 15.43
N ASP A 77 -3.41 5.70 16.30
CA ASP A 77 -2.75 6.99 16.11
C ASP A 77 -1.64 6.93 15.04
N LEU A 78 -1.19 8.10 14.56
CA LEU A 78 -0.10 8.26 13.58
C LEU A 78 -0.27 7.40 12.31
N LYS A 79 -1.41 7.58 11.63
CA LYS A 79 -1.76 6.80 10.44
C LYS A 79 -0.83 7.07 9.26
N GLY A 80 -0.66 6.04 8.43
CA GLY A 80 0.01 6.14 7.13
C GLY A 80 -0.14 4.87 6.31
N VAL A 81 0.48 4.90 5.13
CA VAL A 81 0.70 3.71 4.30
C VAL A 81 2.16 3.32 4.42
N SER A 82 2.43 2.05 4.69
CA SER A 82 3.78 1.47 4.65
C SER A 82 3.98 0.69 3.35
N LEU A 83 5.10 0.92 2.69
CA LEU A 83 5.61 0.04 1.63
C LEU A 83 6.90 -0.60 2.13
N ARG A 84 7.00 -1.93 2.08
CA ARG A 84 8.17 -2.67 2.53
C ARG A 84 8.68 -3.58 1.43
N LEU A 85 9.93 -3.40 1.06
CA LEU A 85 10.63 -4.31 0.17
C LEU A 85 11.03 -5.56 0.95
N MET A 86 10.64 -6.73 0.43
CA MET A 86 10.98 -8.02 1.03
C MET A 86 12.35 -8.49 0.54
N GLY A 87 13.09 -9.22 1.38
CA GLY A 87 14.49 -9.58 1.11
C GLY A 87 15.49 -8.42 1.18
N GLY A 88 15.04 -7.21 1.52
CA GLY A 88 15.89 -6.03 1.73
C GLY A 88 15.53 -5.27 3.00
N SER A 89 16.25 -4.18 3.27
CA SER A 89 16.04 -3.29 4.44
C SER A 89 15.28 -2.01 4.10
N LYS A 90 14.74 -1.87 2.88
CA LYS A 90 14.05 -0.66 2.44
C LYS A 90 12.58 -0.65 2.82
N HIS A 91 12.16 0.45 3.43
CA HIS A 91 10.77 0.73 3.76
C HIS A 91 10.46 2.20 3.53
N TRP A 92 9.22 2.49 3.15
CA TRP A 92 8.69 3.83 2.95
C TRP A 92 7.45 4.01 3.81
N HIS A 93 7.34 5.18 4.42
CA HIS A 93 6.15 5.63 5.13
C HIS A 93 5.54 6.79 4.35
N LEU A 94 4.33 6.58 3.87
CA LEU A 94 3.57 7.57 3.11
C LEU A 94 2.47 8.14 3.99
N HIS A 95 2.25 9.44 3.88
CA HIS A 95 1.23 10.16 4.64
C HIS A 95 0.23 10.81 3.69
N ALA A 96 -1.00 11.02 4.14
CA ALA A 96 -1.99 11.73 3.34
C ALA A 96 -1.60 13.20 3.16
N GLY A 97 -1.38 13.62 1.91
CA GLY A 97 -1.34 15.03 1.52
C GLY A 97 -2.71 15.51 1.05
N GLU A 98 -2.80 16.76 0.63
CA GLU A 98 -4.07 17.34 0.15
C GLU A 98 -4.62 16.66 -1.11
N ARG A 99 -3.73 16.16 -1.99
CA ARG A 99 -4.09 15.60 -3.30
C ARG A 99 -3.52 14.22 -3.57
N ALA A 100 -2.48 13.82 -2.85
CA ALA A 100 -1.76 12.59 -3.06
C ALA A 100 -1.08 12.14 -1.77
N LEU A 101 -0.71 10.87 -1.71
CA LEU A 101 0.22 10.37 -0.69
C LEU A 101 1.56 11.10 -0.79
N LEU A 102 2.22 11.31 0.34
CA LEU A 102 3.50 11.99 0.45
C LEU A 102 4.58 11.05 0.99
N GLU A 103 5.71 10.96 0.27
CA GLU A 103 6.97 10.38 0.76
C GLU A 103 7.75 11.50 1.47
N GLY A 104 7.53 11.65 2.78
CA GLY A 104 7.99 12.81 3.55
C GLY A 104 7.28 14.08 3.10
N LYS A 105 7.98 14.98 2.41
CA LYS A 105 7.41 16.23 1.85
C LYS A 105 7.08 16.15 0.36
N ARG A 106 7.44 15.06 -0.32
CA ARG A 106 7.33 14.93 -1.78
C ARG A 106 6.08 14.13 -2.15
N PRO A 107 5.30 14.54 -3.16
CA PRO A 107 4.23 13.71 -3.69
C PRO A 107 4.75 12.34 -4.14
N PHE A 108 4.07 11.28 -3.72
CA PHE A 108 4.30 9.92 -4.17
C PHE A 108 3.46 9.66 -5.41
N THR A 109 4.11 9.52 -6.56
CA THR A 109 3.45 9.38 -7.85
C THR A 109 3.48 7.96 -8.38
N ARG A 110 2.69 7.68 -9.42
CA ARG A 110 2.72 6.39 -10.11
C ARG A 110 4.10 6.10 -10.72
N GLU A 111 4.77 7.10 -11.27
CA GLU A 111 6.13 6.97 -11.83
C GLU A 111 7.14 6.62 -10.74
N ARG A 112 6.96 7.21 -9.55
CA ARG A 112 7.78 6.87 -8.38
C ARG A 112 7.58 5.41 -7.97
N LEU A 113 6.34 4.92 -7.93
CA LEU A 113 6.04 3.51 -7.66
C LEU A 113 6.68 2.60 -8.72
N ALA A 114 6.50 2.91 -10.00
CA ALA A 114 7.09 2.16 -11.12
C ALA A 114 8.61 2.05 -10.97
N ALA A 115 9.31 3.15 -10.67
CA ALA A 115 10.76 3.16 -10.48
C ALA A 115 11.21 2.29 -9.29
N LEU A 116 10.44 2.27 -8.19
CA LEU A 116 10.72 1.38 -7.05
C LEU A 116 10.57 -0.09 -7.43
N LEU A 117 9.49 -0.43 -8.15
CA LEU A 117 9.23 -1.80 -8.59
C LEU A 117 10.26 -2.27 -9.62
N ASP A 118 10.67 -1.42 -10.56
CA ASP A 118 11.73 -1.76 -11.53
C ASP A 118 13.05 -2.05 -10.82
N GLY A 119 13.39 -1.27 -9.79
CA GLY A 119 14.55 -1.55 -8.94
C GLY A 119 14.44 -2.88 -8.20
N ALA A 120 13.27 -3.16 -7.62
CA ALA A 120 13.00 -4.38 -6.87
C ALA A 120 13.07 -5.63 -7.75
N VAL A 121 12.38 -5.62 -8.90
CA VAL A 121 12.33 -6.74 -9.85
C VAL A 121 13.71 -7.04 -10.41
N ARG A 122 14.49 -6.02 -10.80
CA ARG A 122 15.87 -6.22 -11.25
C ARG A 122 16.72 -6.86 -10.15
N GLY A 123 16.59 -6.40 -8.91
CA GLY A 123 17.37 -6.93 -7.79
C GLY A 123 17.09 -8.42 -7.52
N VAL A 124 15.82 -8.83 -7.51
CA VAL A 124 15.46 -10.24 -7.27
C VAL A 124 15.84 -11.12 -8.45
N ARG A 125 15.57 -10.71 -9.68
CA ARG A 125 15.84 -11.53 -10.88
C ARG A 125 17.32 -11.66 -11.25
N GLN A 126 18.17 -10.73 -10.80
CA GLN A 126 19.63 -10.86 -10.94
C GLN A 126 20.27 -11.76 -9.87
N SER A 127 19.53 -12.03 -8.78
CA SER A 127 20.00 -12.86 -7.66
C SER A 127 19.52 -14.32 -7.74
N ALA A 128 18.70 -14.65 -8.75
CA ALA A 128 18.17 -15.98 -9.04
C ALA A 128 19.00 -16.63 -10.17
#